data_AF-A0A480AFW1-F1
#
_entry.id   AF-A0A480AFW1-F1
#
_cell.length_a   1.000
_cell.length_b   1.000
_cell.length_c   1.000
_cell.angle_alpha   90.00
_cell.angle_beta   90.00
_cell.angle_gamma   90.00
#
_symmetry.space_group_name_H-M   'P 1'
#
loop_
_entity.id
_entity.type
_entity.pdbx_description
1 polymer ?
#
loop_
_entity_poly.entity_id
_entity_poly.type
_entity_poly.pdbx_seq_one_letter_code
_entity_poly.pdbx_strand_id
1 'polypeptide(L)'
;MISTTAISPILTIPPLENGDKLTRHEFERRYHAMPNLKKAELIEGVVYVASPLRIKSHGEPHAYIMTWLGVYKAATPGIGFADNATVLIDTDNEPQPDALLRIETGGQSRINKDDYVEGAPELIVEIAASSASYDVHEKLKVYRRNQVQEYLIWRVYDHQFDWFR
;
A
#
# COMPACT_ATOMS: atom_id res chain seq x y z
N MET A 1 -8.32 -41.48 38.75
CA MET A 1 -7.43 -40.58 37.97
C MET A 1 -7.52 -40.95 36.51
N ILE A 2 -8.25 -40.17 35.71
CA ILE A 2 -8.11 -40.16 34.25
C ILE A 2 -8.12 -38.69 33.88
N SER A 3 -6.93 -38.13 33.65
CA SER A 3 -6.74 -36.76 33.20
C SER A 3 -7.35 -36.59 31.83
N THR A 4 -8.31 -35.68 31.71
CA THR A 4 -8.85 -35.22 30.45
C THR A 4 -7.83 -34.27 29.83
N THR A 5 -7.07 -34.73 28.85
CA THR A 5 -6.17 -33.88 28.07
C THR A 5 -7.03 -32.98 27.19
N ALA A 6 -7.20 -31.71 27.59
CA ALA A 6 -7.80 -30.70 26.75
C ALA A 6 -6.85 -30.42 25.56
N ILE A 7 -7.18 -30.98 24.39
CA ILE A 7 -6.54 -30.58 23.14
C ILE A 7 -7.08 -29.19 22.83
N SER A 8 -6.26 -28.16 23.08
CA SER A 8 -6.55 -26.82 22.59
C SER A 8 -6.60 -26.89 21.06
N PRO A 9 -7.65 -26.39 20.39
CA PRO A 9 -7.64 -26.34 18.94
C PRO A 9 -6.49 -25.43 18.53
N ILE A 10 -5.60 -25.93 17.66
CA ILE A 10 -4.65 -25.07 16.95
C ILE A 10 -5.51 -24.07 16.19
N LEU A 11 -5.65 -22.86 16.71
CA LEU A 11 -6.36 -21.75 16.08
C LEU A 11 -5.59 -21.42 14.80
N THR A 12 -6.03 -22.04 13.71
CA THR A 12 -5.53 -21.78 12.37
C THR A 12 -5.95 -20.36 12.03
N ILE A 13 -4.97 -19.47 11.87
CA ILE A 13 -5.21 -18.10 11.46
C ILE A 13 -5.79 -18.15 10.03
N PRO A 14 -7.00 -17.65 9.77
CA PRO A 14 -7.56 -17.65 8.43
C PRO A 14 -6.68 -16.84 7.48
N PRO A 15 -6.53 -17.25 6.21
CA PRO A 15 -5.83 -16.42 5.23
C PRO A 15 -6.58 -15.11 4.98
N LEU A 16 -5.88 -14.14 4.41
CA LEU A 16 -6.49 -12.94 3.84
C LEU A 16 -7.16 -13.29 2.52
N GLU A 17 -8.45 -12.99 2.40
CA GLU A 17 -9.19 -13.10 1.15
C GLU A 17 -9.60 -11.72 0.64
N ASN A 18 -9.60 -11.55 -0.69
CA ASN A 18 -9.99 -10.29 -1.30
C ASN A 18 -11.47 -9.99 -1.00
N GLY A 19 -11.74 -8.83 -0.39
CA GLY A 19 -13.08 -8.43 0.05
C GLY A 19 -13.37 -8.71 1.53
N ASP A 20 -12.46 -9.37 2.26
CA ASP A 20 -12.57 -9.50 3.71
C ASP A 20 -12.71 -8.13 4.37
N LYS A 21 -13.58 -8.03 5.38
CA LYS A 21 -13.77 -6.82 6.17
C LYS A 21 -13.10 -6.97 7.53
N LEU A 22 -11.95 -6.32 7.72
CA LEU A 22 -11.11 -6.49 8.89
C LEU A 22 -10.73 -5.13 9.48
N THR A 23 -10.55 -5.10 10.80
CA THR A 23 -9.77 -4.05 11.45
C THR A 23 -8.30 -4.19 11.04
N ARG A 24 -7.54 -3.09 11.04
CA ARG A 24 -6.10 -3.13 10.73
C ARG A 24 -5.31 -4.14 11.56
N HIS A 25 -5.60 -4.25 12.85
CA HIS A 25 -4.94 -5.23 13.73
C HIS A 25 -5.12 -6.69 13.28
N GLU A 26 -6.34 -7.09 12.90
CA GLU A 26 -6.59 -8.45 12.40
C GLU A 26 -6.03 -8.65 10.98
N PHE A 27 -6.04 -7.60 10.14
CA PHE A 27 -5.35 -7.61 8.85
C PHE A 27 -3.85 -7.88 9.02
N GLU A 28 -3.15 -7.09 9.82
CA GLU A 28 -1.72 -7.23 10.13
C GLU A 28 -1.42 -8.64 10.67
N ARG A 29 -2.22 -9.12 11.63
CA ARG A 29 -2.08 -10.46 12.22
C ARG A 29 -2.16 -11.57 11.16
N ARG A 30 -3.13 -11.50 10.25
CA ARG A 30 -3.27 -12.50 9.17
C ARG A 30 -2.18 -12.34 8.11
N TYR A 31 -1.80 -11.11 7.78
CA TYR A 31 -0.78 -10.84 6.78
C TYR A 31 0.57 -11.40 7.22
N HIS A 32 0.98 -11.17 8.48
CA HIS A 32 2.21 -11.75 9.04
C HIS A 32 2.21 -13.29 9.08
N ALA A 33 1.03 -13.92 9.10
CA ALA A 33 0.90 -15.38 9.03
C ALA A 33 0.99 -15.92 7.58
N MET A 34 1.09 -15.05 6.57
CA MET A 34 1.16 -15.41 5.15
C MET A 34 2.49 -14.96 4.51
N PRO A 35 3.63 -15.55 4.87
CA PRO A 35 4.95 -15.08 4.41
C PRO A 35 5.20 -15.19 2.90
N ASN A 36 4.37 -15.97 2.18
CA ASN A 36 4.46 -16.10 0.72
C ASN A 36 3.54 -15.15 -0.04
N LEU A 37 2.69 -14.38 0.68
CA LEU A 37 1.83 -13.38 0.07
C LEU A 37 2.68 -12.15 -0.27
N LYS A 38 2.68 -11.76 -1.55
CA LYS A 38 3.58 -10.71 -2.04
C LYS A 38 3.14 -9.31 -1.68
N LYS A 39 1.84 -9.04 -1.79
CA LYS A 39 1.25 -7.72 -1.61
C LYS A 39 -0.22 -7.87 -1.25
N ALA A 40 -0.61 -7.22 -0.16
CA ALA A 40 -1.98 -7.05 0.26
C ALA A 40 -2.13 -5.66 0.88
N GLU A 41 -3.30 -5.06 0.72
CA GLU A 41 -3.63 -3.74 1.25
C GLU A 41 -4.91 -3.81 2.05
N LEU A 42 -5.05 -2.93 3.03
CA LEU A 42 -6.31 -2.66 3.71
C LEU A 42 -6.77 -1.26 3.33
N ILE A 43 -7.93 -1.14 2.69
CA ILE A 43 -8.52 0.14 2.29
C ILE A 43 -9.96 0.21 2.79
N GLU A 44 -10.27 1.17 3.66
CA GLU A 44 -11.57 1.32 4.33
C GLU A 44 -12.01 0.03 5.05
N GLY A 45 -11.05 -0.66 5.69
CA GLY A 45 -11.29 -1.94 6.33
C GLY A 45 -11.57 -3.10 5.37
N VAL A 46 -11.41 -2.92 4.05
CA VAL A 46 -11.55 -3.98 3.03
C VAL A 46 -10.19 -4.46 2.58
N VAL A 47 -10.00 -5.77 2.58
CA VAL A 47 -8.76 -6.42 2.15
C VAL A 47 -8.70 -6.50 0.63
N TYR A 48 -7.57 -6.08 0.06
CA TYR A 48 -7.24 -6.25 -1.35
C TYR A 48 -5.99 -7.10 -1.47
N VAL A 49 -6.10 -8.23 -2.17
CA VAL A 49 -4.95 -9.11 -2.44
C VAL A 49 -4.50 -8.91 -3.88
N ALA A 50 -3.22 -8.58 -4.08
CA ALA A 50 -2.71 -8.25 -5.40
C ALA A 50 -2.67 -9.47 -6.33
N SER A 51 -3.03 -9.24 -7.59
CA SER A 51 -2.86 -10.22 -8.68
C SER A 51 -1.43 -10.19 -9.24
N PRO A 52 -0.97 -11.28 -9.91
CA PRO A 52 0.33 -11.29 -10.58
C PRO A 52 0.49 -10.16 -11.60
N LEU A 53 1.63 -9.48 -11.55
CA LEU A 53 1.96 -8.33 -12.40
C LEU A 53 2.46 -8.78 -13.77
N ARG A 54 2.07 -8.06 -14.83
CA ARG A 54 2.52 -8.29 -16.21
C ARG A 54 3.51 -7.22 -16.64
N ILE A 55 4.51 -7.61 -17.44
CA ILE A 55 5.60 -6.71 -17.85
C ILE A 55 5.11 -5.47 -18.59
N LYS A 56 4.21 -5.60 -19.56
CA LYS A 56 3.76 -4.46 -20.38
C LYS A 56 2.74 -3.54 -19.70
N SER A 57 1.87 -4.12 -18.88
CA SER A 57 0.79 -3.34 -18.25
C SER A 57 1.16 -2.81 -16.88
N HIS A 58 2.25 -3.26 -16.27
CA HIS A 58 2.67 -2.78 -14.95
C HIS A 58 4.19 -2.66 -14.82
N GLY A 59 4.95 -3.74 -15.09
CA GLY A 59 6.40 -3.77 -14.81
C GLY A 59 7.22 -2.67 -15.51
N GLU A 60 7.01 -2.44 -16.80
CA GLU A 60 7.65 -1.35 -17.56
C GLU A 60 7.16 0.04 -17.12
N PRO A 61 5.85 0.32 -17.04
CA PRO A 61 5.34 1.55 -16.44
C PRO A 61 5.94 1.86 -15.06
N HIS A 62 6.05 0.84 -14.20
CA HIS A 62 6.63 0.96 -12.87
C HIS A 62 8.10 1.34 -12.94
N ALA A 63 8.88 0.68 -13.77
CA ALA A 63 10.28 1.04 -13.98
C ALA A 63 10.47 2.50 -14.43
N TYR A 64 9.57 3.03 -15.27
CA TYR A 64 9.63 4.43 -15.70
C TYR A 64 9.32 5.40 -14.56
N ILE A 65 8.27 5.15 -13.77
CA ILE A 65 7.95 5.97 -12.59
C ILE A 65 9.11 5.95 -11.60
N MET A 66 9.66 4.77 -11.30
CA MET A 66 10.78 4.64 -10.37
C MET A 66 12.03 5.34 -10.87
N THR A 67 12.31 5.30 -12.17
CA THR A 67 13.43 6.03 -12.76
C THR A 67 13.25 7.53 -12.61
N TRP A 68 12.06 8.05 -12.93
CA TRP A 68 11.75 9.48 -12.81
C TRP A 68 11.89 9.98 -11.38
N LEU A 69 11.25 9.30 -10.42
CA LEU A 69 11.31 9.67 -9.00
C LEU A 69 12.71 9.48 -8.41
N GLY A 70 13.45 8.45 -8.86
CA GLY A 70 14.83 8.22 -8.48
C GLY A 70 15.77 9.35 -8.91
N VAL A 71 15.62 9.86 -10.14
CA VAL A 71 16.37 11.04 -10.61
C VAL A 71 15.99 12.28 -9.80
N TYR A 72 14.70 12.46 -9.50
CA TYR A 72 14.24 13.57 -8.66
C TYR A 72 14.85 13.53 -7.26
N LYS A 73 14.86 12.36 -6.59
CA LYS A 73 15.55 12.13 -5.30
C LYS A 73 17.04 12.42 -5.38
N ALA A 74 17.72 12.00 -6.44
CA ALA A 74 19.15 12.26 -6.62
C ALA A 74 19.46 13.76 -6.71
N ALA A 75 18.55 14.55 -7.29
CA ALA A 75 18.69 16.00 -7.42
C ALA A 75 18.14 16.79 -6.23
N THR A 76 17.40 16.17 -5.31
CA THR A 76 16.63 16.86 -4.26
C THR A 76 16.93 16.24 -2.88
N PRO A 77 17.94 16.74 -2.14
CA PRO A 77 18.24 16.28 -0.79
C PRO A 77 17.06 16.51 0.18
N GLY A 78 16.92 15.63 1.18
CA GLY A 78 15.90 15.75 2.24
C GLY A 78 14.53 15.15 1.93
N ILE A 79 14.37 14.45 0.80
CA ILE A 79 13.16 13.66 0.50
C ILE A 79 13.45 12.16 0.59
N GLY A 80 12.53 11.33 1.05
CA GLY A 80 12.57 9.88 0.91
C GLY A 80 11.86 9.44 -0.36
N PHE A 81 12.29 8.32 -0.92
CA PHE A 81 11.72 7.69 -2.11
C PHE A 81 11.67 6.18 -1.88
N ALA A 82 10.52 5.55 -2.15
CA ALA A 82 10.34 4.12 -1.99
C ALA A 82 9.27 3.58 -2.95
N ASP A 83 9.40 2.31 -3.31
CA ASP A 83 8.34 1.44 -3.83
C ASP A 83 7.93 0.41 -2.78
N ASN A 84 6.73 -0.16 -2.95
CA ASN A 84 6.28 -1.35 -2.23
C ASN A 84 6.36 -1.25 -0.68
N ALA A 85 6.38 -0.02 -0.15
CA ALA A 85 6.42 0.22 1.27
C ALA A 85 5.01 0.15 1.87
N THR A 86 4.87 -0.45 3.05
CA THR A 86 3.64 -0.38 3.84
C THR A 86 3.48 1.03 4.41
N VAL A 87 2.34 1.66 4.12
CA VAL A 87 1.98 2.99 4.61
C VAL A 87 0.80 2.87 5.58
N LEU A 88 1.07 3.04 6.87
CA LEU A 88 0.07 3.13 7.93
C LEU A 88 -0.52 4.55 7.93
N ILE A 89 -1.46 4.81 7.01
CA ILE A 89 -1.94 6.16 6.74
C ILE A 89 -2.96 6.64 7.79
N ASP A 90 -3.85 5.74 8.25
CA ASP A 90 -4.80 5.97 9.35
C ASP A 90 -5.18 4.65 10.03
N THR A 91 -6.14 4.67 10.96
CA THR A 91 -6.56 3.49 11.75
C THR A 91 -7.16 2.35 10.94
N ASP A 92 -7.69 2.64 9.75
CA ASP A 92 -8.48 1.71 8.94
C ASP A 92 -7.83 1.42 7.58
N ASN A 93 -6.66 2.02 7.31
CA ASN A 93 -5.99 1.99 6.02
C ASN A 93 -4.51 1.69 6.14
N GLU A 94 -4.09 0.72 5.33
CA GLU A 94 -2.72 0.27 5.15
C GLU A 94 -2.44 -0.01 3.67
N PRO A 95 -2.32 1.04 2.84
CA PRO A 95 -1.91 0.91 1.44
C PRO A 95 -0.43 0.52 1.28
N GLN A 96 -0.13 -0.09 0.13
CA GLN A 96 1.21 -0.34 -0.39
C GLN A 96 1.30 0.26 -1.79
N PRO A 97 1.52 1.58 -1.92
CA PRO A 97 1.51 2.25 -3.20
C PRO A 97 2.62 1.73 -4.12
N ASP A 98 2.41 1.83 -5.43
CA ASP A 98 3.45 1.45 -6.40
C ASP A 98 4.71 2.34 -6.27
N ALA A 99 4.55 3.64 -6.00
CA ALA A 99 5.66 4.49 -5.58
C ALA A 99 5.21 5.63 -4.66
N LEU A 100 6.13 6.14 -3.84
CA LEU A 100 5.91 7.31 -3.01
C LEU A 100 7.13 8.23 -2.92
N LEU A 101 6.89 9.51 -2.68
CA LEU A 101 7.89 10.43 -2.14
C LEU A 101 7.42 10.95 -0.80
N ARG A 102 8.39 11.14 0.11
CA ARG A 102 8.15 11.80 1.38
C ARG A 102 9.17 12.88 1.70
N ILE A 103 8.86 13.85 2.54
CA ILE A 103 9.85 14.79 3.08
C ILE A 103 10.42 14.20 4.37
N GLU A 104 11.73 13.96 4.42
CA GLU A 104 12.38 13.20 5.49
C GLU A 104 12.20 13.89 6.86
N THR A 105 12.36 15.21 6.91
CA THR A 105 12.24 16.03 8.11
C THR A 105 11.24 17.16 7.90
N GLY A 106 10.24 17.28 8.79
CA GLY A 106 9.21 18.32 8.68
C GLY A 106 8.09 18.01 7.68
N GLY A 107 8.09 16.81 7.10
CA GLY A 107 7.00 16.30 6.27
C GLY A 107 5.79 15.80 7.07
N GLN A 108 4.80 15.30 6.35
CA GLN A 108 3.55 14.75 6.90
C GLN A 108 3.63 13.29 7.35
N SER A 109 4.74 12.61 7.02
CA SER A 109 5.00 11.22 7.40
C SER A 109 6.30 11.06 8.19
N ARG A 110 6.39 9.94 8.90
CA ARG A 110 7.60 9.49 9.61
C ARG A 110 7.83 8.00 9.37
N ILE A 111 9.02 7.52 9.71
CA ILE A 111 9.30 6.08 9.78
C ILE A 111 9.13 5.64 11.23
N ASN A 112 8.40 4.55 11.45
CA ASN A 112 8.16 4.02 12.78
C ASN A 112 9.24 3.03 13.21
N LYS A 113 9.12 2.48 14.42
CA LYS A 113 10.12 1.54 14.98
C LYS A 113 10.25 0.22 14.21
N ASP A 114 9.22 -0.13 13.44
CA ASP A 114 9.13 -1.36 12.65
C ASP A 114 9.45 -1.09 11.16
N ASP A 115 10.02 0.10 10.87
CA ASP A 115 10.46 0.58 9.55
C ASP A 115 9.31 0.84 8.53
N TYR A 116 8.08 0.98 9.01
CA TYR A 116 6.93 1.37 8.18
C TYR A 116 6.76 2.89 8.10
N VAL A 117 6.17 3.34 6.99
CA VAL A 117 5.76 4.73 6.84
C VAL A 117 4.48 4.96 7.64
N GLU A 118 4.50 5.88 8.60
CA GLU A 118 3.32 6.32 9.33
C GLU A 118 2.92 7.74 8.92
N GLY A 119 1.64 7.92 8.60
CA GLY A 119 1.09 9.18 8.08
C GLY A 119 1.15 9.30 6.55
N ALA A 120 0.76 10.46 6.03
CA ALA A 120 0.64 10.68 4.60
C ALA A 120 1.99 11.05 3.95
N PRO A 121 2.44 10.34 2.90
CA PRO A 121 3.49 10.81 2.01
C PRO A 121 3.04 12.05 1.23
N GLU A 122 4.00 12.88 0.80
CA GLU A 122 3.73 14.06 -0.01
C GLU A 122 3.25 13.71 -1.43
N LEU A 123 3.82 12.66 -2.04
CA LEU A 123 3.39 12.13 -3.33
C LEU A 123 3.13 10.63 -3.22
N ILE A 124 2.00 10.18 -3.77
CA ILE A 124 1.72 8.77 -4.06
C ILE A 124 1.51 8.61 -5.57
N VAL A 125 2.06 7.53 -6.13
CA VAL A 125 1.85 7.13 -7.53
C VAL A 125 1.32 5.71 -7.60
N GLU A 126 0.29 5.49 -8.41
CA GLU A 126 -0.30 4.17 -8.67
C GLU A 126 -0.35 3.88 -10.18
N ILE A 127 -0.12 2.61 -10.54
CA ILE A 127 -0.12 2.16 -11.94
C ILE A 127 -1.31 1.25 -12.17
N ALA A 128 -2.34 1.85 -12.75
CA ALA A 128 -3.60 1.20 -12.98
C ALA A 128 -3.68 0.58 -14.39
N ALA A 129 -3.46 -0.74 -14.46
CA ALA A 129 -3.79 -1.52 -15.67
C ALA A 129 -5.28 -1.90 -15.68
N SER A 130 -5.69 -2.72 -14.71
CA SER A 130 -7.07 -3.18 -14.52
C SER A 130 -7.68 -2.73 -13.19
N SER A 131 -6.89 -2.09 -12.32
CA SER A 131 -7.28 -1.65 -10.98
C SER A 131 -7.87 -0.24 -10.92
N ALA A 132 -7.96 0.45 -12.06
CA ALA A 132 -8.34 1.87 -12.14
C ALA A 132 -9.61 2.20 -11.34
N SER A 133 -10.60 1.30 -11.30
CA SER A 133 -11.85 1.53 -10.58
C SER A 133 -11.71 1.71 -9.06
N TYR A 134 -10.77 1.04 -8.38
CA TYR A 134 -10.60 1.23 -6.92
C TYR A 134 -9.57 2.32 -6.60
N ASP A 135 -8.50 2.41 -7.40
CA ASP A 135 -7.47 3.43 -7.27
C ASP A 135 -8.07 4.85 -7.43
N VAL A 136 -8.92 5.06 -8.45
CA VAL A 136 -9.56 6.36 -8.74
C VAL A 136 -10.69 6.71 -7.75
N HIS A 137 -11.21 5.74 -6.97
CA HIS A 137 -12.38 5.96 -6.12
C HIS A 137 -12.08 5.85 -4.63
N GLU A 138 -11.75 4.66 -4.13
CA GLU A 138 -11.62 4.43 -2.69
C GLU A 138 -10.29 4.97 -2.17
N LYS A 139 -9.18 4.65 -2.86
CA LYS A 139 -7.85 5.19 -2.50
C LYS A 139 -7.80 6.71 -2.60
N LEU A 140 -8.35 7.31 -3.66
CA LEU A 140 -8.43 8.77 -3.78
C LEU A 140 -9.13 9.42 -2.57
N LYS A 141 -10.25 8.85 -2.08
CA LYS A 141 -10.93 9.38 -0.88
C LYS A 141 -10.05 9.28 0.36
N VAL A 142 -9.39 8.14 0.56
CA VAL A 142 -8.47 7.88 1.68
C VAL A 142 -7.29 8.84 1.64
N TYR A 143 -6.65 9.00 0.49
CA TYR A 143 -5.49 9.90 0.33
C TYR A 143 -5.89 11.36 0.53
N ARG A 144 -7.03 11.78 -0.01
CA ARG A 144 -7.53 13.15 0.15
C ARG A 144 -7.86 13.48 1.61
N ARG A 145 -8.56 12.60 2.33
CA ARG A 145 -8.92 12.86 3.74
C ARG A 145 -7.70 12.86 4.66
N ASN A 146 -6.66 12.12 4.29
CA ASN A 146 -5.38 12.07 5.00
C ASN A 146 -4.35 13.09 4.50
N GLN A 147 -4.75 14.02 3.61
CA GLN A 147 -3.92 15.15 3.17
C GLN A 147 -2.65 14.76 2.41
N VAL A 148 -2.68 13.65 1.66
CA VAL A 148 -1.69 13.40 0.60
C VAL A 148 -1.73 14.57 -0.38
N GLN A 149 -0.60 15.24 -0.60
CA GLN A 149 -0.57 16.52 -1.33
C GLN A 149 -0.72 16.29 -2.83
N GLU A 150 -0.11 15.23 -3.35
CA GLU A 150 -0.17 14.88 -4.75
C GLU A 150 -0.45 13.39 -4.91
N TYR A 151 -1.43 13.06 -5.74
CA TYR A 151 -1.76 11.69 -6.08
C TYR A 151 -1.81 11.52 -7.60
N LEU A 152 -0.94 10.69 -8.14
CA LEU A 152 -0.81 10.44 -9.57
C LEU A 152 -1.24 9.02 -9.89
N ILE A 153 -2.17 8.86 -10.81
CA ILE A 153 -2.58 7.55 -11.34
C ILE A 153 -2.19 7.47 -12.81
N TRP A 154 -1.40 6.47 -13.17
CA TRP A 154 -1.17 6.12 -14.57
C TRP A 154 -2.17 5.05 -15.01
N ARG A 155 -3.19 5.46 -15.78
CA ARG A 155 -4.10 4.54 -16.45
C ARG A 155 -3.45 4.00 -17.71
N VAL A 156 -2.77 2.85 -17.59
CA VAL A 156 -1.86 2.33 -18.62
C VAL A 156 -2.59 2.03 -19.93
N TYR A 157 -3.76 1.40 -19.88
CA TYR A 157 -4.54 1.07 -21.09
C TYR A 157 -5.22 2.28 -21.72
N ASP A 158 -5.50 3.33 -20.94
CA ASP A 158 -6.10 4.58 -21.43
C ASP A 158 -5.06 5.57 -21.94
N HIS A 159 -3.76 5.26 -21.76
CA HIS A 159 -2.63 6.14 -22.04
C HIS A 159 -2.76 7.52 -21.39
N GLN A 160 -3.24 7.56 -20.15
CA GLN A 160 -3.57 8.80 -19.43
C GLN A 160 -2.96 8.84 -18.03
N PHE A 161 -2.67 10.07 -17.59
CA PHE A 161 -2.33 10.37 -16.21
C PHE A 161 -3.44 11.21 -15.59
N ASP A 162 -3.94 10.77 -14.44
CA ASP A 162 -4.79 11.60 -13.59
C ASP A 162 -3.95 12.09 -12.42
N TRP A 163 -3.85 13.41 -12.24
CA TRP A 163 -3.06 14.03 -11.17
C TRP A 163 -3.97 14.88 -10.29
N PHE A 164 -4.09 14.47 -9.03
CA PHE A 164 -4.89 15.15 -8.02
C PHE A 164 -3.99 15.94 -7.06
N ARG A 165 -4.50 17.10 -6.61
CA ARG A 165 -3.86 18.02 -5.67
C ARG A 165 -4.87 18.47 -4.61
#